data_AF-A0A963WGI1-F1
#
_entry.id   AF-A0A963WGI1-F1
#
_cell.length_a   1.000
_cell.length_b   1.000
_cell.length_c   1.000
_cell.angle_alpha   90.00
_cell.angle_beta   90.00
_cell.angle_gamma   90.00
#
_symmetry.space_group_name_H-M   'P 1'
#
loop_
_entity.id
_entity.type
_entity.pdbx_description
1 polymer ?
#
loop_
_entity_poly.entity_id
_entity_poly.type
_entity_poly.pdbx_seq_one_letter_code
_entity_poly.pdbx_strand_id
1 'polypeptide(L)' 'MDLNRLYSLHQLALIRAASSDDANERKHHNAEADSIAARISDFQLGLGADSTRLLPADAH' A
#
# COMPACT_ATOMS: atom_id res chain seq x y z
N MET A 1 2.96 11.81 1.05
CA MET A 1 1.87 10.83 0.86
C MET A 1 1.28 10.53 2.23
N ASP A 2 -0.03 10.30 2.33
CA ASP A 2 -0.68 9.86 3.57
C ASP A 2 -0.97 8.36 3.48
N LEU A 3 -0.38 7.59 4.39
CA LEU A 3 -0.51 6.14 4.48
C LEU A 3 -1.96 5.73 4.73
N ASN A 4 -2.70 6.48 5.56
CA ASN A 4 -4.11 6.20 5.83
C ASN A 4 -4.95 6.32 4.56
N ARG A 5 -4.70 7.36 3.75
CA ARG A 5 -5.36 7.53 2.46
C ARG A 5 -5.07 6.38 1.49
N LEU A 6 -3.83 5.86 1.47
CA LEU A 6 -3.48 4.70 0.64
C LEU A 6 -4.20 3.44 1.11
N TYR A 7 -4.25 3.19 2.42
CA TYR A 7 -4.99 2.05 2.98
C TYR A 7 -6.49 2.14 2.68
N SER A 8 -7.11 3.30 2.82
CA SER A 8 -8.53 3.48 2.49
C SER A 8 -8.82 3.21 1.02
N LEU A 9 -7.95 3.66 0.10
CA LEU A 9 -8.08 3.39 -1.33
C LEU A 9 -7.90 1.90 -1.64
N HIS A 10 -6.94 1.25 -1.00
CA HIS A 10 -6.73 -0.19 -1.14
C HIS A 10 -7.96 -0.99 -0.71
N GLN A 11 -8.52 -0.68 0.46
CA GLN A 11 -9.73 -1.34 0.96
C GLN A 11 -10.92 -1.09 0.04
N LEU A 12 -11.06 0.13 -0.49
CA LEU A 12 -12.13 0.45 -1.43
C LEU A 12 -12.02 -0.36 -2.74
N ALA A 13 -10.80 -0.50 -3.29
CA ALA A 13 -10.56 -1.30 -4.49
C ALA A 13 -10.92 -2.78 -4.26
N LEU A 14 -10.55 -3.35 -3.11
CA LEU A 14 -10.92 -4.72 -2.76
C LEU A 14 -12.44 -4.90 -2.59
N ILE A 15 -13.12 -3.94 -1.96
CA ILE A 15 -14.58 -3.97 -1.81
C ILE A 15 -15.25 -3.94 -3.20
N ARG A 16 -14.78 -3.09 -4.11
CA ARG A 16 -15.29 -2.99 -5.48
C ARG A 16 -15.04 -4.26 -6.29
N ALA A 17 -13.87 -4.88 -6.14
CA ALA A 17 -13.58 -6.16 -6.76
C ALA A 17 -14.54 -7.25 -6.25
N ALA A 18 -14.75 -7.31 -4.93
CA ALA A 18 -15.64 -8.28 -4.31
C ALA A 18 -17.12 -8.08 -4.70
N SER A 19 -17.54 -6.84 -4.94
CA SER A 19 -18.91 -6.51 -5.33
C SER A 19 -19.18 -6.56 -6.84
N SER A 20 -18.16 -6.74 -7.69
CA SER A 20 -18.35 -6.73 -9.14
C SER A 20 -18.71 -8.11 -9.69
N ASP A 21 -19.85 -8.18 -10.37
CA ASP A 21 -20.33 -9.37 -11.07
C ASP A 21 -19.61 -9.59 -12.41
N ASP A 22 -18.95 -8.56 -12.95
CA ASP A 22 -18.17 -8.62 -14.19
C ASP A 22 -16.72 -9.05 -13.89
N ALA A 23 -16.25 -10.08 -14.59
CA ALA A 23 -14.91 -10.63 -14.38
C ALA A 23 -13.78 -9.66 -14.79
N ASN A 24 -13.99 -8.84 -15.82
CA ASN A 24 -13.02 -7.83 -16.26
C ASN A 24 -12.96 -6.67 -15.28
N GLU A 25 -14.10 -6.18 -14.79
CA GLU A 25 -14.15 -5.14 -13.76
C GLU A 25 -13.49 -5.62 -12.46
N ARG A 26 -13.81 -6.83 -12.02
CA ARG A 26 -13.16 -7.46 -10.87
C ARG A 26 -11.65 -7.53 -11.03
N LYS A 27 -11.16 -7.95 -12.21
CA LYS A 27 -9.73 -7.99 -12.52
C LYS A 27 -9.10 -6.59 -12.49
N HIS A 28 -9.82 -5.58 -13.00
CA HIS A 28 -9.35 -4.20 -12.97
C HIS A 28 -9.20 -3.67 -11.54
N HIS A 29 -10.20 -3.89 -10.69
CA HIS A 29 -10.16 -3.48 -9.28
C HIS A 29 -9.09 -4.22 -8.47
N ASN A 30 -8.85 -5.51 -8.76
CA ASN A 30 -7.73 -6.24 -8.16
C ASN A 30 -6.37 -5.66 -8.58
N ALA A 31 -6.18 -5.34 -9.86
CA ALA A 31 -4.95 -4.71 -10.33
C ALA A 31 -4.74 -3.32 -9.70
N GLU A 32 -5.82 -2.57 -9.47
CA GLU A 32 -5.79 -1.29 -8.75
C GLU A 32 -5.36 -1.50 -7.29
N ALA A 33 -5.90 -2.50 -6.60
CA ALA A 33 -5.50 -2.85 -5.23
C ALA A 33 -4.01 -3.24 -5.17
N ASP A 34 -3.54 -4.11 -6.05
CA ASP A 34 -2.14 -4.54 -6.10
C ASP A 34 -1.17 -3.35 -6.29
N SER A 35 -1.53 -2.42 -7.17
CA SER A 35 -0.77 -1.18 -7.40
C SER A 35 -0.68 -0.30 -6.15
N ILE A 36 -1.78 -0.18 -5.40
CA ILE A 36 -1.80 0.57 -4.14
C ILE A 36 -0.98 -0.15 -3.06
N ALA A 37 -1.05 -1.48 -2.99
CA ALA A 37 -0.27 -2.27 -2.05
C ALA A 37 1.24 -2.11 -2.29
N ALA A 38 1.69 -2.11 -3.55
CA ALA A 38 3.08 -1.82 -3.90
C ALA A 38 3.51 -0.42 -3.41
N ARG A 39 2.68 0.60 -3.62
CA ARG A 39 2.97 1.98 -3.15
C ARG A 39 3.03 2.08 -1.63
N ILE A 40 2.20 1.33 -0.91
CA ILE A 40 2.25 1.24 0.55
C ILE A 40 3.58 0.61 0.98
N SER A 41 3.98 -0.49 0.34
CA SER A 41 5.25 -1.17 0.63
C SER A 41 6.45 -0.25 0.39
N ASP A 42 6.50 0.43 -0.76
CA ASP A 42 7.57 1.39 -1.07
C ASP A 42 7.65 2.53 -0.04
N PHE A 43 6.49 3.05 0.37
CA PHE A 43 6.42 4.09 1.38
C PHE A 43 6.91 3.61 2.76
N GLN A 44 6.52 2.40 3.17
CA GLN A 44 6.97 1.79 4.42
C GLN A 44 8.46 1.46 4.40
N LEU A 45 8.99 0.98 3.27
CA LEU A 45 10.42 0.74 3.07
C LEU A 45 11.20 2.05 3.14
N GLY A 46 10.71 3.12 2.51
CA GLY A 46 11.31 4.45 2.61
C GLY A 46 11.37 4.97 4.05
N LEU A 47 10.25 4.85 4.78
CA LEU A 47 10.19 5.21 6.19
C LEU A 47 11.14 4.36 7.06
N GLY A 48 11.21 3.05 6.81
CA GLY A 48 12.09 2.13 7.53
C GLY A 48 13.58 2.37 7.23
N ALA A 49 13.91 2.70 5.98
CA ALA A 49 15.27 3.07 5.57
C ALA A 49 15.73 4.38 6.25
N ASP A 50 14.84 5.37 6.35
CA ASP A 50 15.12 6.61 7.10
C ASP A 50 15.17 6.39 8.63
N SER A 51 14.35 5.47 9.15
CA SER A 51 14.35 5.11 10.58
C SER A 51 15.65 4.41 11.00
N THR A 52 16.22 3.59 10.12
CA THR A 52 17.48 2.88 10.38
C THR A 52 18.68 3.82 10.38
N ARG A 53 18.58 4.95 9.68
CA ARG A 53 19.63 6.00 9.64
C ARG A 53 19.66 6.89 10.89
N LEU A 54 18.63 6.82 11.74
CA LEU A 54 18.48 7.63 12.96
C LEU A 54 18.93 6.91 14.25
N LEU A 55 19.39 5.66 14.17
CA LEU A 55 20.06 5.01 15.29
C LEU A 55 21.53 5.47 15.34
N PRO A 56 21.98 6.16 16.41
CA PRO A 56 23.39 6.47 16.57
C PRO A 56 24.19 5.17 16.64
N ALA A 57 25.24 5.08 15.81
CA ALA A 57 26.18 3.96 15.75
C ALA A 57 27.08 3.86 17.00
N ASP A 58 26.74 4.53 18.11
CA ASP A 58 27.52 4.57 19.34
C ASP A 58 26.67 4.09 20.51
N ALA A 59 26.66 2.77 20.70
CA ALA A 59 26.45 2.16 22.02
C ALA A 59 27.69 1.30 22.30
N HIS A 60 28.51 1.84 23.21
CA HIS A 60 29.76 1.28 23.75
C HIS A 60 29.70 -0.20 24.12
#